data_AF-A0A2U1YL50-F1
#
_entry.id   AF-A0A2U1YL50-F1
#
_cell.length_a   1.000
_cell.length_b   1.000
_cell.length_c   1.000
_cell.angle_alpha   90.00
_cell.angle_beta   90.00
_cell.angle_gamma   90.00
#
_symmetry.space_group_name_H-M   'P 1'
#
loop_
_entity.id
_entity.type
_entity.pdbx_description
1 polymer ?
#
loop_
_entity_poly.entity_id
_entity_poly.type
_entity_poly.pdbx_seq_one_letter_code
_entity_poly.pdbx_strand_id
1 'polypeptide(L)'
;MVAWTGPIASDPTGLFASYYTAQSTLSPPAQPDGQLDGFVTASVVINRAAFEAVGGFDERFRRAACEDLDLGLRLRPHGLIGYAADLLVRHRFREDEEDFRRRFRRYGFGFFQFGAKWKRNMEPWPVIAKTDDPVHRQLAGIQYEALWQGWKEAQAMVEEAKSQGAGLLS
;
A
#
# COMPACT_ATOMS: atom_id res chain seq x y z
N MET A 1 -6.29 15.97 -16.26
CA MET A 1 -6.20 15.40 -14.90
C MET A 1 -6.92 14.06 -14.89
N VAL A 2 -6.29 13.01 -14.38
CA VAL A 2 -6.89 11.65 -14.35
C VAL A 2 -7.41 11.27 -12.97
N ALA A 3 -6.88 11.86 -11.90
CA ALA A 3 -7.37 11.68 -10.54
C ALA A 3 -7.07 12.91 -9.67
N TRP A 4 -7.82 13.05 -8.60
CA TRP A 4 -7.55 13.96 -7.49
C TRP A 4 -7.53 13.16 -6.19
N THR A 5 -6.50 13.37 -5.36
CA THR A 5 -6.38 12.81 -4.02
C THR A 5 -6.18 13.93 -3.01
N GLY A 6 -6.46 13.67 -1.75
CA GLY A 6 -6.33 14.66 -0.69
C GLY A 6 -5.83 14.05 0.62
N PRO A 7 -5.62 14.88 1.64
CA PRO A 7 -5.11 14.41 2.92
C PRO A 7 -6.06 13.42 3.58
N ILE A 8 -5.48 12.40 4.21
CA ILE A 8 -6.20 11.53 5.14
C ILE A 8 -5.68 11.81 6.53
N ALA A 9 -6.55 12.34 7.38
CA ALA A 9 -6.27 12.51 8.80
C ALA A 9 -6.90 11.37 9.60
N SER A 10 -6.24 10.93 10.65
CA SER A 10 -6.87 10.12 11.69
C SER A 10 -6.85 10.86 13.01
N ASP A 11 -7.78 10.52 13.89
CA ASP A 11 -7.73 10.91 15.30
C ASP A 11 -6.58 10.13 15.98
N PRO A 12 -5.48 10.79 16.39
CA PRO A 12 -4.28 10.10 16.88
C PRO A 12 -4.35 9.79 18.38
N THR A 13 -5.52 9.85 19.01
CA THR A 13 -5.68 9.55 20.44
C THR A 13 -5.42 8.09 20.79
N GLY A 14 -5.62 7.17 19.84
CA GLY A 14 -5.32 5.75 19.98
C GLY A 14 -3.84 5.42 19.76
N LEU A 15 -3.34 4.36 20.39
CA LEU A 15 -1.96 3.91 20.26
C LEU A 15 -1.60 3.63 18.80
N PHE A 16 -2.40 2.82 18.10
CA PHE A 16 -2.11 2.44 16.72
C PHE A 16 -2.37 3.60 15.76
N ALA A 17 -3.46 4.35 15.96
CA ALA A 17 -3.73 5.57 15.18
C ALA A 17 -2.60 6.60 15.26
N SER A 18 -2.02 6.81 16.46
CA SER A 18 -0.87 7.70 16.66
C SER A 18 0.34 7.23 15.85
N TYR A 19 0.61 5.92 15.86
CA TYR A 19 1.71 5.31 15.11
C TYR A 19 1.49 5.42 13.60
N TYR A 20 0.30 5.10 13.09
CA TYR A 20 -0.02 5.20 11.67
C TYR A 20 0.14 6.63 11.13
N THR A 21 -0.29 7.62 11.93
CA THR A 21 -0.16 9.05 11.63
C THR A 21 1.31 9.44 11.59
N ALA A 22 2.06 9.11 12.64
CA ALA A 22 3.49 9.40 12.73
C ALA A 22 4.26 8.80 11.55
N GLN A 23 3.94 7.58 11.16
CA GLN A 23 4.56 6.89 10.03
C GLN A 23 4.14 7.41 8.65
N SER A 24 3.11 8.26 8.57
CA SER A 24 2.54 8.77 7.31
C SER A 24 2.03 7.63 6.41
N THR A 25 1.46 6.59 7.00
CA THR A 25 1.06 5.35 6.30
C THR A 25 -0.07 5.52 5.29
N LEU A 26 -0.82 6.62 5.37
CA LEU A 26 -1.89 6.97 4.43
C LEU A 26 -1.53 8.16 3.55
N SER A 27 -0.24 8.53 3.47
CA SER A 27 0.21 9.55 2.54
C SER A 27 0.42 8.95 1.15
N PRO A 28 -0.05 9.62 0.09
CA PRO A 28 0.21 9.16 -1.27
C PRO A 28 1.72 9.23 -1.58
N PRO A 29 2.27 8.26 -2.32
CA PRO A 29 3.66 8.30 -2.72
C PRO A 29 3.87 9.42 -3.76
N ALA A 30 4.96 10.17 -3.61
CA ALA A 30 5.35 11.26 -4.49
C ALA A 30 6.74 11.00 -5.10
N GLN A 31 6.93 11.47 -6.32
CA GLN A 31 8.21 11.49 -7.03
C GLN A 31 9.06 12.70 -6.60
N PRO A 32 10.38 12.69 -6.88
CA PRO A 32 11.26 13.82 -6.59
C PRO A 32 10.85 15.15 -7.24
N ASP A 33 10.12 15.11 -8.36
CA ASP A 33 9.59 16.28 -9.06
C ASP A 33 8.25 16.79 -8.47
N GLY A 34 7.76 16.16 -7.39
CA GLY A 34 6.50 16.49 -6.74
C GLY A 34 5.26 15.83 -7.35
N GLN A 35 5.38 15.05 -8.42
CA GLN A 35 4.24 14.33 -9.00
C GLN A 35 3.89 13.08 -8.18
N LEU A 36 2.60 12.79 -8.01
CA LEU A 36 2.18 11.61 -7.26
C LEU A 36 2.28 10.32 -8.09
N ASP A 37 2.91 9.29 -7.54
CA ASP A 37 2.97 7.95 -8.14
C ASP A 37 1.65 7.20 -8.00
N GLY A 38 0.84 7.59 -7.02
CA GLY A 38 -0.46 7.02 -6.78
C GLY A 38 -1.24 7.82 -5.75
N PHE A 39 -2.24 7.18 -5.19
CA PHE A 39 -3.16 7.74 -4.21
C PHE A 39 -3.54 6.63 -3.24
N VAL A 40 -4.09 7.01 -2.09
CA VAL A 40 -4.75 6.05 -1.19
C VAL A 40 -6.23 6.00 -1.56
N THR A 41 -6.76 4.79 -1.78
CA THR A 41 -8.16 4.58 -2.21
C THR A 41 -9.20 5.19 -1.27
N ALA A 42 -8.86 5.38 0.00
CA ALA A 42 -9.71 6.04 0.98
C ALA A 42 -9.93 7.55 0.72
N SER A 43 -9.10 8.20 -0.11
CA SER A 43 -9.25 9.61 -0.50
C SER A 43 -8.82 9.83 -1.95
N VAL A 44 -9.69 9.45 -2.89
CA VAL A 44 -9.45 9.67 -4.32
C VAL A 44 -10.76 9.84 -5.08
N VAL A 45 -10.75 10.72 -6.09
CA VAL A 45 -11.75 10.77 -7.16
C VAL A 45 -11.01 10.55 -8.48
N ILE A 46 -11.48 9.59 -9.28
CA ILE A 46 -10.83 9.20 -10.54
C ILE A 46 -11.74 9.56 -11.70
N ASN A 47 -11.17 10.10 -12.78
CA ASN A 47 -11.88 10.30 -14.02
C ASN A 47 -12.32 8.94 -14.59
N ARG A 48 -13.62 8.76 -14.81
CA ARG A 48 -14.19 7.50 -15.29
C ARG A 48 -13.57 7.01 -16.59
N ALA A 49 -13.40 7.88 -17.59
CA ALA A 49 -12.84 7.50 -18.88
C ALA A 49 -11.39 7.03 -18.75
N ALA A 50 -10.59 7.68 -17.89
CA ALA A 50 -9.23 7.23 -17.60
C ALA A 50 -9.21 5.88 -16.85
N PHE A 51 -10.11 5.69 -15.88
CA PHE A 51 -10.25 4.43 -15.15
C PHE A 51 -10.62 3.25 -16.06
N GLU A 52 -11.60 3.45 -16.95
CA GLU A 52 -12.02 2.45 -17.93
C GLU A 52 -10.92 2.20 -18.98
N ALA A 53 -10.19 3.23 -19.41
CA ALA A 53 -9.10 3.10 -20.38
C ALA A 53 -7.94 2.22 -19.88
N VAL A 54 -7.69 2.19 -18.56
CA VAL A 54 -6.66 1.33 -17.96
C VAL A 54 -7.19 -0.02 -17.48
N GLY A 55 -8.48 -0.32 -17.73
CA GLY A 55 -9.13 -1.57 -17.32
C GLY A 55 -9.48 -1.66 -15.84
N GLY A 56 -9.54 -0.54 -15.11
CA GLY A 56 -9.87 -0.52 -13.69
C GLY A 56 -8.79 -1.11 -12.77
N PHE A 57 -9.20 -1.70 -11.65
CA PHE A 57 -8.29 -2.37 -10.72
C PHE A 57 -7.81 -3.71 -11.27
N ASP A 58 -6.57 -4.08 -10.95
CA ASP A 58 -6.04 -5.41 -11.26
C ASP A 58 -6.48 -6.41 -10.17
N GLU A 59 -7.45 -7.27 -10.49
CA GLU A 59 -8.07 -8.22 -9.55
C GLU A 59 -7.12 -9.31 -9.00
N ARG A 60 -5.86 -9.32 -9.44
CA ARG A 60 -4.81 -10.14 -8.83
C ARG A 60 -4.38 -9.60 -7.45
N PHE A 61 -4.58 -8.31 -7.18
CA PHE A 61 -4.33 -7.68 -5.88
C PHE A 61 -5.55 -7.81 -4.96
N ARG A 62 -5.73 -8.99 -4.36
CA ARG A 62 -6.96 -9.32 -3.57
C ARG A 62 -6.92 -8.90 -2.11
N ARG A 63 -5.79 -8.40 -1.61
CA ARG A 63 -5.56 -8.18 -0.16
C ARG A 63 -5.63 -6.72 0.29
N ALA A 64 -6.15 -5.80 -0.55
CA ALA A 64 -6.13 -4.36 -0.28
C ALA A 64 -4.72 -3.89 0.11
N ALA A 65 -3.78 -4.15 -0.80
CA ALA A 65 -2.38 -3.81 -0.68
C ALA A 65 -1.81 -3.60 -2.09
N CYS A 66 -1.31 -2.39 -2.36
CA CYS A 66 -0.69 -1.97 -3.63
C CYS A 66 -1.60 -1.98 -4.88
N GLU A 67 -2.88 -2.29 -4.77
CA GLU A 67 -3.83 -2.16 -5.89
C GLU A 67 -4.01 -0.71 -6.33
N ASP A 68 -3.88 0.21 -5.37
CA ASP A 68 -4.02 1.65 -5.53
C ASP A 68 -2.76 2.26 -6.18
N LEU A 69 -1.57 1.86 -5.73
CA LEU A 69 -0.30 2.20 -6.35
C LEU A 69 -0.21 1.65 -7.77
N ASP A 70 -0.65 0.41 -7.99
CA ASP A 70 -0.70 -0.19 -9.33
C ASP A 70 -1.61 0.60 -10.28
N LEU A 71 -2.81 0.96 -9.83
CA LEU A 71 -3.74 1.76 -10.59
C LEU A 71 -3.18 3.16 -10.86
N GLY A 72 -2.59 3.80 -9.86
CA GLY A 72 -1.94 5.11 -9.99
C GLY A 72 -0.88 5.12 -11.09
N LEU A 73 0.04 4.17 -11.08
CA LEU A 73 1.09 4.06 -12.10
C LEU A 73 0.53 3.82 -13.51
N ARG A 74 -0.54 3.02 -13.64
CA ARG A 74 -1.20 2.80 -14.94
C ARG A 74 -1.96 4.03 -15.44
N LEU A 75 -2.46 4.88 -14.56
CA LEU A 75 -3.16 6.11 -14.92
C LEU A 75 -2.22 7.23 -15.37
N ARG A 76 -0.97 7.28 -14.86
CA ARG A 76 -0.01 8.36 -15.14
C ARG A 76 0.24 8.64 -16.64
N PRO A 77 0.38 7.64 -17.52
CA PRO A 77 0.51 7.88 -18.96
C PRO A 77 -0.70 8.61 -19.58
N HIS A 78 -1.85 8.60 -18.93
CA HIS A 78 -3.09 9.25 -19.40
C HIS A 78 -3.30 10.65 -18.81
N GLY A 79 -2.43 11.08 -17.88
CA GLY A 79 -2.41 12.43 -17.33
C GLY A 79 -1.99 12.49 -15.87
N LEU A 80 -2.09 13.68 -15.29
CA LEU A 80 -1.62 13.96 -13.92
C LEU A 80 -2.60 13.45 -12.86
N ILE A 81 -2.03 13.06 -11.70
CA ILE A 81 -2.76 12.86 -10.44
C ILE A 81 -2.54 14.14 -9.61
N GLY A 82 -3.63 14.87 -9.35
CA GLY A 82 -3.60 16.13 -8.63
C GLY A 82 -3.77 15.94 -7.12
N TYR A 83 -3.25 16.87 -6.34
CA TYR A 83 -3.48 16.95 -4.90
C TYR A 83 -4.44 18.10 -4.57
N ALA A 84 -5.53 17.81 -3.87
CA ALA A 84 -6.51 18.78 -3.41
C ALA A 84 -6.50 18.80 -1.87
N ALA A 85 -5.91 19.86 -1.28
CA ALA A 85 -5.78 19.99 0.17
C ALA A 85 -7.13 20.00 0.91
N ASP A 86 -8.18 20.49 0.24
CA ASP A 86 -9.53 20.57 0.79
C ASP A 86 -10.29 19.23 0.73
N LEU A 87 -9.78 18.23 -0.01
CA LEU A 87 -10.35 16.88 -0.07
C LEU A 87 -9.91 16.05 1.16
N LEU A 88 -10.26 16.54 2.35
CA LEU A 88 -9.90 15.92 3.62
C LEU A 88 -10.83 14.76 3.97
N VAL A 89 -10.24 13.58 4.16
CA VAL A 89 -10.95 12.41 4.72
C VAL A 89 -10.47 12.15 6.14
N ARG A 90 -11.43 11.92 7.06
CA ARG A 90 -11.14 11.45 8.42
C ARG A 90 -11.26 9.93 8.48
N HIS A 91 -10.14 9.24 8.65
CA HIS A 91 -10.07 7.80 8.73
C HIS A 91 -9.93 7.36 10.19
N ARG A 92 -10.80 6.44 10.64
CA ARG A 92 -10.71 5.84 11.98
C ARG A 92 -9.98 4.51 11.89
N PHE A 93 -8.86 4.39 12.60
CA PHE A 93 -8.17 3.10 12.74
C PHE A 93 -8.83 2.25 13.82
N ARG A 94 -8.66 0.93 13.71
CA ARG A 94 -8.96 0.00 14.79
C ARG A 94 -7.81 0.03 15.77
N GLU A 95 -8.14 0.05 17.06
CA GLU A 95 -7.16 0.02 18.15
C GLU A 95 -6.95 -1.42 18.63
N ASP A 96 -6.38 -2.24 17.75
CA ASP A 96 -6.24 -3.68 17.94
C ASP A 96 -4.93 -4.20 17.32
N GLU A 97 -4.14 -4.94 18.10
CA GLU A 97 -2.84 -5.45 17.65
C GLU A 97 -2.99 -6.51 16.55
N GLU A 98 -4.06 -7.31 16.60
CA GLU A 98 -4.30 -8.32 15.58
C GLU A 98 -4.60 -7.67 14.22
N ASP A 99 -5.42 -6.61 14.19
CA ASP A 99 -5.63 -5.78 12.99
C ASP A 99 -4.34 -5.13 12.51
N PHE A 100 -3.52 -4.64 13.42
CA PHE A 100 -2.22 -4.05 13.09
C PHE A 100 -1.32 -5.04 12.35
N ARG A 101 -1.12 -6.23 12.92
CA ARG A 101 -0.31 -7.30 12.32
C ARG A 101 -0.92 -7.78 11.00
N ARG A 102 -2.24 -8.00 10.97
CA ARG A 102 -2.97 -8.41 9.76
C ARG A 102 -2.84 -7.40 8.63
N ARG A 103 -2.89 -6.09 8.93
CA ARG A 103 -2.69 -5.01 7.95
C ARG A 103 -1.31 -5.09 7.33
N PHE A 104 -0.25 -5.13 8.14
CA PHE A 104 1.11 -5.13 7.60
C PHE A 104 1.49 -6.46 6.94
N ARG A 105 0.91 -7.58 7.36
CA ARG A 105 0.99 -8.84 6.61
C ARG A 105 0.34 -8.74 5.23
N ARG A 106 -0.81 -8.07 5.10
CA ARG A 106 -1.40 -7.79 3.77
C ARG A 106 -0.49 -6.90 2.93
N TYR A 107 0.11 -5.87 3.52
CA TYR A 107 1.02 -4.96 2.81
C TYR A 107 2.27 -5.70 2.29
N GLY A 108 2.90 -6.53 3.12
CA GLY A 108 4.04 -7.35 2.71
C GLY A 108 3.71 -8.30 1.56
N PHE A 109 2.51 -8.90 1.59
CA PHE A 109 2.01 -9.72 0.48
C PHE A 109 1.87 -8.89 -0.81
N GLY A 110 1.26 -7.70 -0.71
CA GLY A 110 1.11 -6.77 -1.83
C GLY A 110 2.45 -6.28 -2.39
N PHE A 111 3.45 -6.02 -1.54
CA PHE A 111 4.80 -5.62 -1.94
C PHE A 111 5.45 -6.68 -2.84
N PHE A 112 5.33 -7.96 -2.50
CA PHE A 112 5.84 -9.04 -3.35
C PHE A 112 5.14 -9.06 -4.71
N GLN A 113 3.80 -9.03 -4.73
CA GLN A 113 3.02 -9.03 -5.99
C GLN A 113 3.35 -7.83 -6.87
N PHE A 114 3.41 -6.64 -6.26
CA PHE A 114 3.71 -5.39 -6.94
C PHE A 114 5.13 -5.38 -7.50
N GLY A 115 6.12 -5.78 -6.68
CA GLY A 115 7.52 -5.88 -7.09
C GLY A 115 7.71 -6.84 -8.27
N ALA A 116 7.03 -7.99 -8.24
CA ALA A 116 7.06 -8.94 -9.35
C ALA A 116 6.45 -8.40 -10.66
N LYS A 117 5.33 -7.65 -10.56
CA LYS A 117 4.65 -7.02 -11.70
C LYS A 117 5.48 -5.90 -12.31
N TRP A 118 6.00 -4.99 -11.49
CA TRP A 118 6.69 -3.79 -11.94
C TRP A 118 8.22 -3.92 -12.01
N LYS A 119 8.76 -5.10 -11.72
CA LYS A 119 10.21 -5.37 -11.66
C LYS A 119 10.94 -4.39 -10.74
N ARG A 120 10.33 -4.11 -9.58
CA ARG A 120 10.86 -3.21 -8.55
C ARG A 120 11.24 -4.03 -7.32
N ASN A 121 12.36 -3.67 -6.69
CA ASN A 121 12.67 -4.21 -5.38
C ASN A 121 11.74 -3.58 -4.35
N MET A 122 10.90 -4.41 -3.75
CA MET A 122 9.92 -4.04 -2.72
C MET A 122 10.13 -4.86 -1.44
N GLU A 123 11.28 -5.53 -1.31
CA GLU A 123 11.58 -6.32 -0.12
C GLU A 123 11.44 -5.44 1.13
N PRO A 124 10.79 -5.95 2.20
CA PRO A 124 10.64 -5.19 3.43
C PRO A 124 12.02 -4.79 3.96
N TRP A 125 12.23 -3.48 4.10
CA TRP A 125 13.38 -2.90 4.79
C TRP A 125 13.05 -2.67 6.27
N PRO A 126 14.06 -2.70 7.16
CA PRO A 126 13.86 -2.37 8.57
C PRO A 126 13.10 -1.06 8.74
N VAL A 127 11.97 -1.13 9.45
CA VAL A 127 11.12 0.03 9.68
C VAL A 127 11.69 0.82 10.85
N ILE A 128 11.91 2.11 10.63
CA ILE A 128 12.39 3.04 11.66
C ILE A 128 11.20 3.85 12.18
N ALA A 129 11.05 3.96 13.50
CA ALA A 129 10.06 4.84 14.10
C ALA A 129 10.38 6.30 13.76
N LYS A 130 9.39 7.04 13.24
CA LYS A 130 9.56 8.48 12.91
C LYS A 130 9.54 9.39 14.13
N THR A 131 9.18 8.86 15.29
CA THR A 131 9.13 9.55 16.58
C THR A 131 10.08 8.87 17.56
N ASP A 132 10.60 9.66 18.51
CA ASP A 132 11.41 9.14 19.61
C ASP A 132 10.53 8.59 20.74
N ASP A 133 9.67 7.63 20.42
CA ASP A 133 8.77 6.97 21.37
C ASP A 133 9.13 5.47 21.45
N PRO A 134 9.43 4.91 22.64
CA PRO A 134 9.75 3.50 22.82
C PRO A 134 8.66 2.55 22.30
N VAL A 135 7.39 2.91 22.44
CA VAL A 135 6.26 2.10 21.97
C VAL A 135 6.20 2.14 20.45
N HIS A 136 6.44 3.30 19.83
CA HIS A 136 6.52 3.39 18.36
C HIS A 136 7.71 2.58 17.81
N ARG A 137 8.84 2.53 18.51
CA ARG A 137 9.95 1.64 18.15
C ARG A 137 9.56 0.16 18.21
N GLN A 138 8.82 -0.25 19.23
CA GLN A 138 8.32 -1.62 19.32
C GLN A 138 7.32 -1.93 18.18
N LEU A 139 6.40 -1.02 17.90
CA LEU A 139 5.44 -1.14 16.79
C LEU A 139 6.13 -1.19 15.42
N ALA A 140 7.24 -0.46 15.24
CA ALA A 140 8.06 -0.55 14.04
C ALA A 140 8.68 -1.94 13.84
N GLY A 141 9.18 -2.55 14.93
CA GLY A 141 9.63 -3.95 14.90
C GLY A 141 8.51 -4.92 14.51
N ILE A 142 7.33 -4.79 15.14
CA ILE A 142 6.16 -5.62 14.84
C ILE A 142 5.69 -5.43 13.39
N GLN A 143 5.68 -4.18 12.90
CA GLN A 143 5.37 -3.88 11.50
C GLN A 143 6.34 -4.59 10.56
N TYR A 144 7.64 -4.51 10.83
CA TYR A 144 8.68 -5.13 10.00
C TYR A 144 8.53 -6.66 9.94
N GLU A 145 8.30 -7.31 11.08
CA GLU A 145 8.04 -8.75 11.15
C GLU A 145 6.79 -9.14 10.35
N ALA A 146 5.69 -8.40 10.53
CA ALA A 146 4.44 -8.67 9.84
C ALA A 146 4.56 -8.49 8.31
N LEU A 147 5.28 -7.46 7.86
CA LEU A 147 5.60 -7.27 6.44
C LEU A 147 6.35 -8.50 5.88
N TRP A 148 7.35 -8.99 6.59
CA TRP A 148 8.11 -10.18 6.15
C TRP A 148 7.27 -11.46 6.13
N GLN A 149 6.35 -11.64 7.08
CA GLN A 149 5.42 -12.78 7.06
C GLN A 149 4.56 -12.74 5.79
N GLY A 150 3.97 -11.58 5.48
CA GLY A 150 3.18 -11.37 4.28
C GLY A 150 3.94 -11.61 2.98
N TRP A 151 5.18 -11.11 2.92
CA TRP A 151 6.07 -11.29 1.78
C TRP A 151 6.35 -12.77 1.52
N LYS A 152 6.78 -13.50 2.55
CA LYS A 152 7.11 -14.93 2.44
C LYS A 152 5.91 -15.77 2.05
N GLU A 153 4.72 -15.44 2.53
CA GLU A 153 3.49 -16.10 2.09
C GLU A 153 3.23 -15.94 0.60
N ALA A 154 3.34 -14.71 0.08
CA ALA A 154 3.15 -14.46 -1.35
C ALA A 154 4.20 -15.22 -2.18
N GLN A 155 5.44 -15.23 -1.70
CA GLN A 155 6.53 -15.97 -2.32
C GLN A 155 6.25 -17.48 -2.37
N ALA A 156 5.91 -18.10 -1.24
CA ALA A 156 5.64 -19.53 -1.17
C ALA A 156 4.46 -19.92 -2.08
N MET A 157 3.40 -19.12 -2.13
CA MET A 157 2.26 -19.37 -3.03
C MET A 157 2.65 -19.38 -4.51
N VAL A 158 3.57 -18.48 -4.92
CA VAL A 158 4.06 -18.45 -6.29
C VAL A 158 4.99 -19.63 -6.59
N GLU A 159 5.83 -20.02 -5.63
CA GLU A 159 6.70 -21.19 -5.75
C GLU A 159 5.89 -22.50 -5.85
N GLU A 160 4.84 -22.63 -5.05
CA GLU A 160 3.91 -23.76 -5.10
C GLU A 160 3.13 -23.81 -6.42
N ALA A 161 2.62 -22.68 -6.91
CA ALA A 161 1.94 -22.63 -8.21
C ALA A 161 2.87 -23.03 -9.37
N LYS A 162 4.17 -22.66 -9.29
CA LYS A 162 5.18 -23.07 -10.28
C LYS A 162 5.49 -24.57 -10.22
N SER A 163 5.60 -25.14 -9.01
CA SER A 163 5.87 -26.58 -8.86
C SER A 163 4.71 -27.43 -9.36
N GLN A 164 3.47 -26.98 -9.16
CA GLN A 164 2.25 -27.63 -9.69
C GLN A 164 2.11 -27.45 -11.21
N GLY A 165 2.57 -26.34 -11.78
CA GLY A 165 2.56 -26.07 -13.23
C GLY A 165 3.68 -26.75 -14.03
N ALA A 166 4.73 -27.28 -13.37
CA ALA A 166 5.87 -27.93 -14.02
C ALA A 166 5.66 -29.45 -14.27
N GLY A 167 4.51 -30.02 -13.89
CA GLY A 167 4.21 -31.45 -14.00
C GLY A 167 3.44 -31.89 -15.25
N LEU A 168 3.27 -31.03 -16.26
CA LEU A 168 2.46 -31.32 -17.47
C LEU A 168 3.29 -31.26 -18.76
N LEU A 169 4.54 -31.74 -18.73
CA LEU A 169 5.30 -32.16 -19.92
C LEU A 169 6.29 -33.26 -19.51
N SER A 170 5.80 -34.50 -19.43
CA SER A 170 6.58 -35.74 -19.63
C SER A 170 5.64 -36.85 -20.03
#